data_AF-A0AB35UJ36-F1
#
_entry.id   AF-A0AB35UJ36-F1
#
_cell.length_a   1.000
_cell.length_b   1.000
_cell.length_c   1.000
_cell.angle_alpha   90.00
_cell.angle_beta   90.00
_cell.angle_gamma   90.00
#
_symmetry.space_group_name_H-M   'P 1'
#
loop_
_entity.id
_entity.type
_entity.pdbx_description
1 polymer ?
#
loop_
_entity_poly.entity_id
_entity_poly.type
_entity_poly.pdbx_seq_one_letter_code
_entity_poly.pdbx_strand_id
1 'polypeptide(L)'
;MEKRNSLLMNTSILYRYTQKYYDKNLDLYQIGAGQLQFLILIYEHEGITMSDLSLMGGFDKGTVTKGIQRLEAEGYITTAANEKDKRIKHLYTCDKTKKIIPEIYLVRQEWWEKITQGLSEEELQLAENVQAKLIANASALTQPTNQLKIFGMQKLTLLDYPSKLASTLFTGGCNFRCPFCQNADLVFLPEDLSEINSDDLESFLKQRQKTLDGICISGGEPLLHEELEPFLYKLKGLGYKVKLDTNGSYPKLLKKYAAAGLIDYVAMDIKNDKAHYAKTIGLESFDLSPIEESVDFLLQGDLDYEFRTTVVRDFHSEKEISAAAEWLKGAKAYYLQAFVDSECVIQKGLQGYDADEMQKLCEAARKFVPNTQVRGL
;
A
#
# COMPACT_ATOMS: atom_id res chain seq x y z
N MET A 1 36.44 -12.01 28.60
CA MET A 1 35.06 -12.23 29.05
C MET A 1 34.23 -11.12 28.44
N GLU A 2 33.71 -11.35 27.23
CA GLU A 2 33.02 -10.32 26.44
C GLU A 2 31.74 -9.86 27.14
N LYS A 3 31.61 -8.54 27.29
CA LYS A 3 30.45 -7.87 27.87
C LYS A 3 29.20 -8.24 27.06
N ARG A 4 28.39 -9.16 27.58
CA ARG A 4 27.04 -9.40 27.04
C ARG A 4 26.23 -8.11 27.14
N ASN A 5 25.85 -7.57 25.99
CA ASN A 5 24.86 -6.50 25.88
C ASN A 5 23.55 -6.95 26.55
N SER A 6 23.28 -6.43 27.75
CA SER A 6 22.12 -6.81 28.58
C SER A 6 21.03 -5.74 28.60
N LEU A 7 21.14 -4.65 27.82
CA LEU A 7 20.21 -3.51 27.88
C LEU A 7 18.74 -3.93 27.70
N LEU A 8 18.41 -4.65 26.63
CA LEU A 8 17.04 -5.10 26.37
C LEU A 8 16.52 -6.05 27.46
N MET A 9 17.39 -6.93 27.97
CA MET A 9 17.04 -7.84 29.07
C MET A 9 16.77 -7.05 30.36
N ASN A 10 17.60 -6.07 30.69
CA ASN A 10 17.44 -5.22 31.86
C ASN A 10 16.18 -4.36 31.76
N THR A 11 15.89 -3.78 30.59
CA THR A 11 14.62 -3.09 30.32
C THR A 11 13.43 -4.01 30.55
N SER A 12 13.50 -5.26 30.08
CA SER A 12 12.46 -6.26 30.27
C SER A 12 12.28 -6.66 31.75
N ILE A 13 13.38 -6.78 32.50
CA ILE A 13 13.35 -7.04 33.95
C ILE A 13 12.72 -5.87 34.70
N LEU A 14 13.15 -4.63 34.41
CA LEU A 14 12.59 -3.41 35.01
C LEU A 14 11.09 -3.31 34.72
N TYR A 15 10.67 -3.54 33.47
CA TYR A 15 9.27 -3.57 33.09
C TYR A 15 8.44 -4.56 33.93
N ARG A 16 8.93 -5.79 34.13
CA ARG A 16 8.23 -6.78 34.96
C ARG A 16 8.14 -6.38 36.44
N TYR A 17 9.16 -5.73 37.00
CA TYR A 17 9.09 -5.22 38.37
C TYR A 17 8.10 -4.05 38.48
N THR A 18 8.09 -3.16 37.49
CA THR A 18 7.07 -2.09 37.37
C THR A 18 5.66 -2.67 37.33
N GLN A 19 5.43 -3.74 36.55
CA GLN A 19 4.13 -4.41 36.52
C GLN A 19 3.73 -4.94 37.90
N LYS A 20 4.62 -5.70 38.57
CA LYS A 20 4.37 -6.23 39.93
C LYS A 20 4.07 -5.12 40.94
N TYR A 21 4.75 -3.98 40.83
CA TYR A 21 4.50 -2.84 41.71
C TYR A 21 3.09 -2.29 41.50
N TYR A 22 2.68 -2.04 40.25
CA TYR A 22 1.36 -1.51 39.97
C TYR A 22 0.25 -2.51 40.30
N ASP A 23 0.41 -3.79 39.96
CA ASP A 23 -0.56 -4.83 40.31
C ASP A 23 -0.81 -4.88 41.83
N LYS A 24 0.25 -4.74 42.64
CA LYS A 24 0.12 -4.72 44.10
C LYS A 24 -0.56 -3.43 44.62
N ASN A 25 -0.15 -2.27 44.13
CA ASN A 25 -0.57 -0.99 44.72
C ASN A 25 -1.89 -0.45 44.15
N LEU A 26 -2.38 -1.00 43.04
CA LEU A 26 -3.65 -0.61 42.42
C LEU A 26 -4.73 -1.69 42.51
N ASP A 27 -4.46 -2.79 43.23
CA ASP A 27 -5.41 -3.88 43.46
C ASP A 27 -6.73 -3.40 44.09
N LEU A 28 -6.65 -2.39 44.96
CA LEU A 28 -7.83 -1.79 45.61
C LEU A 28 -8.80 -1.14 44.60
N TYR A 29 -8.28 -0.74 43.43
CA TYR A 29 -9.06 -0.23 42.30
C TYR A 29 -9.38 -1.31 41.27
N GLN A 30 -8.92 -2.55 41.47
CA GLN A 30 -9.02 -3.66 40.52
C GLN A 30 -8.39 -3.34 39.16
N ILE A 31 -7.39 -2.45 39.13
CA ILE A 31 -6.68 -2.06 37.91
C ILE A 31 -5.34 -2.80 37.88
N GLY A 32 -5.18 -3.71 36.92
CA GLY A 32 -3.89 -4.34 36.65
C GLY A 32 -2.94 -3.41 35.87
N ALA A 33 -1.64 -3.68 35.93
CA ALA A 33 -0.60 -2.89 35.27
C ALA A 33 -0.79 -2.75 33.75
N GLY A 34 -1.36 -3.77 33.09
CA GLY A 34 -1.70 -3.72 31.67
C GLY A 34 -2.89 -2.80 31.36
N GLN A 35 -3.87 -2.71 32.27
CA GLN A 35 -5.01 -1.81 32.13
C GLN A 35 -4.62 -0.36 32.42
N LEU A 36 -3.71 -0.16 33.39
CA LEU A 36 -3.21 1.15 33.78
C LEU A 36 -2.64 1.93 32.59
N GLN A 37 -1.89 1.26 31.70
CA GLN A 37 -1.28 1.90 30.54
C GLN A 37 -2.33 2.51 29.60
N PHE A 38 -3.44 1.80 29.35
CA PHE A 38 -4.54 2.32 28.53
C PHE A 38 -5.30 3.42 29.24
N LEU A 39 -5.57 3.26 30.55
CA LEU A 39 -6.36 4.24 31.31
C LEU A 39 -5.68 5.61 31.37
N ILE A 40 -4.35 5.63 31.57
CA ILE A 40 -3.56 6.87 31.54
C ILE A 40 -3.60 7.52 30.15
N LEU A 41 -3.35 6.74 29.08
CA LEU A 41 -3.35 7.28 27.72
C LEU A 41 -4.72 7.86 27.32
N ILE A 42 -5.82 7.23 27.73
CA ILE A 42 -7.16 7.74 27.45
C ILE A 42 -7.44 9.02 28.26
N TYR A 43 -7.02 9.07 29.52
CA TYR A 43 -7.18 10.25 30.36
C TYR A 43 -6.40 11.46 29.84
N GLU A 44 -5.16 11.24 29.39
CA GLU A 44 -4.29 12.29 28.85
C GLU A 44 -4.72 12.71 27.42
N HIS A 45 -5.47 11.86 26.72
CA HIS A 45 -5.94 12.07 25.35
C HIS A 45 -7.42 11.70 25.19
N GLU A 46 -8.31 12.45 25.84
CA GLU A 46 -9.77 12.23 25.74
C GLU A 46 -10.24 12.23 24.27
N GLY A 47 -10.98 11.19 23.88
CA GLY A 47 -11.42 10.97 22.51
C GLY A 47 -10.42 10.21 21.63
N ILE A 48 -9.34 9.68 22.18
CA ILE A 48 -8.42 8.79 21.46
C ILE A 48 -9.12 7.54 20.91
N THR A 49 -8.67 7.00 19.78
CA THR A 49 -9.19 5.74 19.24
C THR A 49 -8.34 4.53 19.67
N MET A 50 -8.89 3.32 19.52
CA MET A 50 -8.12 2.08 19.73
C MET A 50 -6.90 1.97 18.79
N SER A 51 -7.01 2.51 17.56
CA SER A 51 -5.90 2.52 16.60
C SER A 51 -4.77 3.43 17.06
N ASP A 52 -5.12 4.60 17.60
CA ASP A 52 -4.14 5.55 18.14
C ASP A 52 -3.44 4.96 19.37
N LEU A 53 -4.17 4.27 20.26
CA LEU A 53 -3.58 3.56 21.40
C LEU A 53 -2.59 2.48 20.96
N SER A 54 -2.93 1.69 19.94
CA SER A 54 -2.01 0.71 19.36
C SER A 54 -0.73 1.38 18.85
N LEU A 55 -0.84 2.52 18.18
CA LEU A 55 0.30 3.23 17.61
C LEU A 55 1.17 3.89 18.69
N MET A 56 0.56 4.66 19.59
CA MET A 56 1.26 5.42 20.62
C MET A 56 1.95 4.53 21.65
N GLY A 57 1.30 3.42 22.02
CA GLY A 57 1.83 2.50 23.03
C GLY A 57 2.59 1.30 22.46
N GLY A 58 2.66 1.14 21.14
CA GLY A 58 3.29 -0.02 20.50
C GLY A 58 2.60 -1.35 20.82
N PHE A 59 1.27 -1.32 21.03
CA PHE A 59 0.48 -2.50 21.40
C PHE A 59 -0.16 -3.17 20.19
N ASP A 60 -0.18 -4.51 20.17
CA ASP A 60 -0.98 -5.24 19.19
C ASP A 60 -2.48 -4.98 19.39
N LYS A 61 -3.25 -5.02 18.30
CA LYS A 61 -4.68 -4.69 18.29
C LYS A 61 -5.50 -5.60 19.22
N GLY A 62 -5.09 -6.86 19.38
CA GLY A 62 -5.77 -7.82 20.23
C GLY A 62 -5.64 -7.46 21.71
N THR A 63 -4.44 -7.04 22.14
CA THR A 63 -4.17 -6.57 23.50
C THR A 63 -4.92 -5.29 23.81
N VAL A 64 -4.93 -4.31 22.90
CA VAL A 64 -5.72 -3.08 23.07
C VAL A 64 -7.20 -3.42 23.23
N THR A 65 -7.75 -4.23 22.32
CA THR A 65 -9.17 -4.60 22.35
C THR A 65 -9.58 -5.22 23.69
N LYS A 66 -8.80 -6.20 24.19
CA LYS A 66 -9.07 -6.85 25.48
C LYS A 66 -8.94 -5.88 26.66
N GLY A 67 -7.95 -4.98 26.63
CA GLY A 67 -7.74 -3.98 27.67
C GLY A 67 -8.90 -2.98 27.76
N ILE A 68 -9.34 -2.45 26.61
CA ILE A 68 -10.46 -1.51 26.52
C ILE A 68 -11.78 -2.16 26.95
N GLN A 69 -12.08 -3.38 26.48
CA GLN A 69 -13.29 -4.10 26.90
C GLN A 69 -13.36 -4.28 28.42
N ARG A 70 -12.21 -4.55 29.05
CA ARG A 70 -12.16 -4.73 30.50
C ARG A 70 -12.33 -3.42 31.25
N LEU A 71 -11.67 -2.34 30.82
CA LEU A 71 -11.84 -1.00 31.41
C LEU A 71 -13.27 -0.47 31.25
N GLU A 72 -13.92 -0.75 30.12
CA GLU A 72 -15.33 -0.40 29.89
C GLU A 72 -16.25 -1.21 30.82
N ALA A 73 -16.03 -2.52 30.93
CA ALA A 73 -16.81 -3.39 31.83
C ALA A 73 -16.66 -3.02 33.31
N GLU A 74 -15.47 -2.57 33.73
CA GLU A 74 -15.21 -2.10 35.10
C GLU A 74 -15.70 -0.65 35.33
N GLY A 75 -16.21 0.02 34.29
CA GLY A 75 -16.79 1.37 34.37
C GLY A 75 -15.77 2.50 34.48
N TYR A 76 -14.54 2.28 34.01
CA TYR A 76 -13.47 3.28 33.99
C TYR A 76 -13.44 4.12 32.71
N ILE A 77 -13.96 3.59 31.61
CA ILE A 77 -14.08 4.33 30.35
C ILE A 77 -15.46 4.14 29.74
N THR A 78 -15.79 5.03 28.80
CA THR A 78 -16.96 4.92 27.92
C THR A 78 -16.53 5.05 26.48
N THR A 79 -17.34 4.52 25.56
CA THR A 79 -17.09 4.62 24.12
C THR A 79 -18.19 5.40 23.41
N ALA A 80 -17.80 6.30 22.51
CA ALA A 80 -18.72 7.01 21.62
C ALA A 80 -18.41 6.65 20.16
N ALA A 81 -19.45 6.33 19.39
CA ALA A 81 -19.30 6.09 17.96
C ALA A 81 -19.03 7.41 17.23
N ASN A 82 -18.12 7.39 16.26
CA ASN A 82 -17.89 8.54 15.39
C ASN A 82 -19.14 8.78 14.51
N GLU A 83 -19.54 10.05 14.36
CA GLU A 83 -20.74 10.45 13.62
C GLU A 83 -20.69 10.09 12.13
N LYS A 84 -19.49 10.05 11.53
CA LYS A 84 -19.27 9.80 10.10
C LYS A 84 -18.92 8.35 9.79
N ASP A 85 -18.21 7.67 10.70
CA ASP A 85 -17.89 6.25 10.55
C ASP A 85 -18.10 5.50 11.87
N LYS A 86 -19.24 4.80 11.99
CA LYS A 86 -19.62 4.05 13.19
C LYS A 86 -18.65 2.92 13.56
N ARG A 87 -17.70 2.56 12.68
CA ARG A 87 -16.64 1.60 12.98
C ARG A 87 -15.53 2.20 13.86
N ILE A 88 -15.38 3.53 13.85
CA ILE A 88 -14.43 4.24 14.69
C ILE A 88 -15.11 4.57 16.03
N LYS A 89 -14.47 4.15 17.12
CA LYS A 89 -14.90 4.44 18.48
C LYS A 89 -13.89 5.36 19.16
N HIS A 90 -14.40 6.45 19.70
CA HIS A 90 -13.65 7.37 20.55
C HIS A 90 -13.81 6.95 22.01
N LEU A 91 -12.71 6.95 22.74
CA LEU A 91 -12.64 6.48 24.13
C LEU A 91 -12.57 7.68 25.06
N TYR A 92 -13.34 7.65 26.15
CA TYR A 92 -13.39 8.73 27.14
C TYR A 92 -13.36 8.18 28.56
N THR A 93 -12.76 8.91 29.51
CA THR A 93 -12.79 8.50 30.92
C THR A 93 -14.10 8.88 31.61
N CYS A 94 -14.55 8.05 32.56
CA CYS A 94 -15.74 8.34 33.36
C CYS A 94 -15.43 9.18 34.61
N ASP A 95 -16.47 9.66 35.28
CA ASP A 95 -16.34 10.29 36.60
C ASP A 95 -15.72 9.37 37.67
N LYS A 96 -15.90 8.04 37.53
CA LYS A 96 -15.20 7.05 38.37
C LYS A 96 -13.68 7.19 38.26
N THR A 97 -13.17 7.30 37.03
CA THR A 97 -11.74 7.48 36.75
C THR A 97 -11.24 8.81 37.27
N LYS A 98 -11.98 9.90 37.03
CA LYS A 98 -11.61 11.23 37.53
C LYS A 98 -11.44 11.29 39.05
N LYS A 99 -12.16 10.46 39.81
CA LYS A 99 -12.04 10.37 41.28
C LYS A 99 -10.78 9.63 41.75
N ILE A 100 -10.30 8.65 40.98
CA ILE A 100 -9.16 7.81 41.38
C ILE A 100 -7.85 8.19 40.70
N ILE A 101 -7.91 8.95 39.60
CA ILE A 101 -6.73 9.31 38.81
C ILE A 101 -5.65 10.04 39.61
N PRO A 102 -5.95 10.93 40.59
CA PRO A 102 -4.90 11.57 41.38
C PRO A 102 -4.11 10.55 42.21
N GLU A 103 -4.79 9.58 42.83
CA GLU A 103 -4.16 8.50 43.59
C GLU A 103 -3.28 7.61 42.70
N ILE A 104 -3.74 7.33 41.48
CA ILE A 104 -2.94 6.61 40.49
C ILE A 104 -1.66 7.38 40.14
N TYR A 105 -1.74 8.70 39.93
CA TYR A 105 -0.55 9.52 39.67
C TYR A 105 0.41 9.55 40.87
N LEU A 106 -0.10 9.58 42.11
CA LEU A 106 0.74 9.48 43.31
C LEU A 106 1.47 8.13 43.38
N VAL A 107 0.80 7.02 43.09
CA VAL A 107 1.45 5.69 43.02
C VAL A 107 2.52 5.64 41.94
N ARG A 108 2.29 6.26 40.78
CA ARG A 108 3.28 6.37 39.68
C ARG A 108 4.49 7.21 40.09
N GLN A 109 4.25 8.35 40.74
CA GLN A 109 5.30 9.23 41.22
C GLN A 109 6.16 8.52 42.27
N GLU A 110 5.53 7.86 43.25
CA GLU A 110 6.25 7.10 44.28
C GLU A 110 7.10 5.98 43.67
N TRP A 111 6.58 5.28 42.65
CA TRP A 111 7.37 4.29 41.92
C TRP A 111 8.57 4.90 41.23
N TRP A 112 8.36 6.02 40.51
CA TRP A 112 9.42 6.74 39.82
C TRP A 112 10.54 7.14 40.78
N GLU A 113 10.21 7.81 41.88
CA GLU A 113 11.17 8.24 42.91
C GLU A 113 11.99 7.07 43.47
N LYS A 114 11.37 5.91 43.67
CA LYS A 114 12.07 4.70 44.16
C LYS A 114 13.03 4.12 43.14
N ILE A 115 12.62 4.02 41.87
CA ILE A 115 13.48 3.40 40.83
C ILE A 115 14.58 4.32 40.34
N THR A 116 14.43 5.63 40.50
CA THR A 116 15.44 6.62 40.11
C THR A 116 16.31 7.09 41.29
N GLN A 117 16.12 6.51 42.49
CA GLN A 117 16.88 6.89 43.67
C GLN A 117 18.40 6.79 43.42
N GLY A 118 19.11 7.89 43.62
CA GLY A 118 20.56 7.97 43.46
C GLY A 118 21.05 8.27 42.04
N LEU A 119 20.14 8.53 41.08
CA LEU A 119 20.46 9.02 39.75
C LEU A 119 20.35 10.55 39.68
N SER A 120 21.26 11.17 38.94
CA SER A 120 21.22 12.59 38.59
C SER A 120 20.25 12.88 37.43
N GLU A 121 19.83 14.15 37.29
CA GLU A 121 19.00 14.59 36.15
C GLU A 121 19.70 14.35 34.80
N GLU A 122 21.02 14.53 34.73
CA GLU A 122 21.80 14.29 33.52
C GLU A 122 21.80 12.81 33.10
N GLU A 123 21.93 11.90 34.08
CA GLU A 123 21.87 10.46 33.83
C GLU A 123 20.48 10.01 33.37
N LEU A 124 19.42 10.56 33.98
CA LEU A 124 18.04 10.30 33.57
C LEU A 124 17.79 10.80 32.15
N GLN A 125 18.19 12.03 31.83
CA GLN A 125 18.00 12.60 30.51
C GLN A 125 18.77 11.84 29.43
N LEU A 126 19.99 11.39 29.74
CA LEU A 126 20.78 10.54 28.85
C LEU A 126 20.09 9.19 28.62
N ALA A 127 19.58 8.55 29.67
CA ALA A 127 18.88 7.27 29.56
C ALA A 127 17.60 7.39 28.71
N GLU A 128 16.81 8.44 28.91
CA GLU A 128 15.62 8.73 28.10
C GLU A 128 15.97 8.94 26.63
N ASN A 129 17.00 9.74 26.34
CA ASN A 129 17.45 10.00 24.97
C ASN A 129 17.93 8.72 24.26
N VAL A 130 18.63 7.85 24.97
CA VAL A 130 19.06 6.55 24.44
C VAL A 130 17.85 5.66 24.17
N GLN A 131 16.91 5.55 25.13
CA GLN A 131 15.70 4.75 24.93
C GLN A 131 14.83 5.28 23.77
N ALA A 132 14.64 6.59 23.66
CA ALA A 132 13.88 7.20 22.57
C ALA A 132 14.46 6.87 21.20
N LYS A 133 15.80 6.93 21.04
CA LYS A 133 16.47 6.53 19.79
C LYS A 133 16.32 5.04 19.48
N LEU A 134 16.42 4.17 20.49
CA LEU A 134 16.21 2.73 20.32
C LEU A 134 14.77 2.42 19.91
N ILE A 135 13.79 3.09 20.52
CA ILE A 135 12.36 2.97 20.17
C ILE A 135 12.12 3.48 18.76
N ALA A 136 12.68 4.63 18.37
CA ALA A 136 12.55 5.15 17.00
C ALA A 136 13.08 4.15 15.97
N ASN A 137 14.28 3.60 16.19
CA ASN A 137 14.87 2.58 15.32
C ASN A 137 14.01 1.30 15.28
N ALA A 138 13.55 0.81 16.44
CA ALA A 138 12.70 -0.37 16.51
C ALA A 138 11.36 -0.14 15.81
N SER A 139 10.73 1.02 16.00
CA SER A 139 9.45 1.37 15.37
C SER A 139 9.59 1.45 13.84
N ALA A 140 10.69 2.01 13.32
CA ALA A 140 10.95 2.03 11.89
C ALA A 140 11.07 0.62 11.27
N LEU A 141 11.52 -0.36 12.06
CA LEU A 141 11.70 -1.75 11.62
C LEU A 141 10.47 -2.65 11.89
N THR A 142 9.53 -2.21 12.72
CA THR A 142 8.41 -3.04 13.20
C THR A 142 7.04 -2.46 12.89
N GLN A 143 6.96 -1.19 12.48
CA GLN A 143 5.75 -0.69 11.86
C GLN A 143 5.62 -1.34 10.47
N PRO A 144 4.42 -1.82 10.09
CA PRO A 144 4.17 -2.16 8.71
C PRO A 144 4.44 -0.89 7.89
N THR A 145 5.39 -0.95 6.96
CA THR A 145 5.58 0.11 5.99
C THR A 145 4.31 0.18 5.16
N ASN A 146 3.38 1.08 5.51
CA ASN A 146 2.23 1.46 4.67
C ASN A 146 2.68 2.18 3.38
N GLN A 147 3.91 1.90 2.92
CA GLN A 147 4.54 2.55 1.79
C GLN A 147 4.53 1.58 0.61
N LEU A 148 4.04 2.07 -0.52
CA LEU A 148 4.04 1.34 -1.77
C LEU A 148 5.49 1.02 -2.17
N LYS A 149 5.80 -0.27 -2.27
CA LYS A 149 7.12 -0.76 -2.67
C LYS A 149 7.33 -0.58 -4.16
N ILE A 150 8.43 0.09 -4.52
CA ILE A 150 8.81 0.34 -5.91
C ILE A 150 10.13 -0.37 -6.21
N PHE A 151 10.13 -1.23 -7.23
CA PHE A 151 11.28 -2.07 -7.60
C PHE A 151 12.01 -1.59 -8.86
N GLY A 152 11.48 -0.55 -9.51
CA GLY A 152 12.13 0.08 -10.64
C GLY A 152 11.63 1.50 -10.83
N MET A 153 12.45 2.34 -11.45
CA MET A 153 12.05 3.69 -11.80
C MET A 153 12.74 4.15 -13.09
N GLN A 154 11.94 4.49 -14.09
CA GLN A 154 12.40 5.25 -15.24
C GLN A 154 12.23 6.74 -14.93
N LYS A 155 13.33 7.38 -14.53
CA LYS A 155 13.36 8.78 -14.04
C LYS A 155 12.81 9.82 -15.03
N LEU A 156 12.79 9.51 -16.32
CA LEU A 156 12.26 10.37 -17.37
C LEU A 156 11.73 9.53 -18.53
N THR A 157 10.51 9.81 -18.97
CA THR A 157 9.87 9.20 -20.14
C THR A 157 9.02 10.22 -20.87
N LEU A 158 9.02 10.12 -22.19
CA LEU A 158 8.14 10.87 -23.11
C LEU A 158 7.09 9.95 -23.76
N LEU A 159 7.20 8.65 -23.51
CA LEU A 159 6.41 7.62 -24.19
C LEU A 159 5.30 7.10 -23.30
N ASP A 160 5.58 6.92 -22.01
CA ASP A 160 4.66 6.18 -21.14
C ASP A 160 3.45 7.01 -20.72
N TYR A 161 3.51 8.34 -20.78
CA TYR A 161 2.36 9.21 -20.51
C TYR A 161 2.12 10.13 -21.73
N PRO A 162 1.02 9.93 -22.47
CA PRO A 162 0.68 10.75 -23.63
C PRO A 162 0.74 12.26 -23.34
N SER A 163 1.55 12.97 -24.12
CA SER A 163 1.72 14.43 -24.06
C SER A 163 2.20 14.98 -22.71
N LYS A 164 2.90 14.18 -21.91
CA LYS A 164 3.46 14.58 -20.61
C LYS A 164 4.93 14.22 -20.50
N LEU A 165 5.71 15.10 -19.88
CA LEU A 165 7.04 14.75 -19.40
C LEU A 165 6.88 14.00 -18.08
N ALA A 166 7.11 12.69 -18.07
CA ALA A 166 6.76 11.86 -16.93
C ALA A 166 7.93 11.04 -16.38
N SER A 167 7.70 10.36 -15.26
CA SER A 167 8.54 9.27 -14.74
C SER A 167 7.66 8.04 -14.56
N THR A 168 8.20 6.85 -14.81
CA THR A 168 7.49 5.58 -14.60
C THR A 168 8.03 4.89 -13.35
N LEU A 169 7.14 4.51 -12.44
CA LEU A 169 7.44 3.77 -11.22
C LEU A 169 6.87 2.35 -11.36
N PHE A 170 7.69 1.36 -11.05
CA PHE A 170 7.33 -0.05 -11.24
C PHE A 170 7.06 -0.72 -9.87
N THR A 171 5.81 -1.10 -9.64
CA THR A 171 5.42 -1.92 -8.48
C THR A 171 5.81 -3.39 -8.70
N GLY A 172 5.94 -4.13 -7.61
CA GLY A 172 6.25 -5.56 -7.62
C GLY A 172 5.05 -6.40 -7.23
N GLY A 173 4.94 -7.60 -7.77
CA GLY A 173 3.80 -8.51 -7.58
C GLY A 173 2.74 -8.30 -8.65
N CYS A 174 2.21 -9.41 -9.18
CA CYS A 174 1.11 -9.41 -10.13
C CYS A 174 0.21 -10.63 -9.87
N ASN A 175 -1.08 -10.49 -10.10
CA ASN A 175 -2.06 -11.58 -9.98
C ASN A 175 -2.15 -12.45 -11.24
N PHE A 176 -1.49 -12.07 -12.34
CA PHE A 176 -1.41 -12.87 -13.57
C PHE A 176 0.00 -13.45 -13.79
N ARG A 177 0.11 -14.47 -14.64
CA ARG A 177 1.35 -15.13 -15.06
C ARG A 177 1.42 -15.21 -16.58
N CYS A 178 1.21 -14.08 -17.25
CA CYS A 178 1.20 -14.03 -18.71
C CYS A 178 2.51 -14.63 -19.27
N PRO A 179 2.47 -15.66 -20.13
CA PRO A 179 3.70 -16.30 -20.61
C PRO A 179 4.70 -15.34 -21.27
N PHE A 180 4.19 -14.29 -21.91
CA PHE A 180 4.95 -13.25 -22.59
C PHE A 180 5.29 -12.03 -21.71
N CYS A 181 5.09 -12.10 -20.38
CA CYS A 181 5.37 -10.97 -19.50
C CYS A 181 6.86 -10.61 -19.52
N GLN A 182 7.21 -9.43 -20.04
CA GLN A 182 8.58 -8.92 -20.15
C GLN A 182 9.20 -8.47 -18.81
N ASN A 183 8.40 -8.49 -17.73
CA ASN A 183 8.80 -8.06 -16.39
C ASN A 183 8.71 -9.24 -15.40
N ALA A 184 9.24 -10.42 -15.77
CA ALA A 184 9.12 -11.62 -14.94
C ALA A 184 9.63 -11.40 -13.49
N ASP A 185 10.72 -10.66 -13.32
CA ASP A 185 11.28 -10.34 -12.00
C ASP A 185 10.31 -9.55 -11.12
N LEU A 186 9.52 -8.64 -11.72
CA LEU A 186 8.47 -7.93 -10.99
C LEU A 186 7.29 -8.82 -10.66
N VAL A 187 7.09 -9.95 -11.35
CA VAL A 187 6.01 -10.90 -11.06
C VAL A 187 6.41 -11.88 -9.96
N PHE A 188 7.64 -12.38 -10.00
CA PHE A 188 8.13 -13.42 -9.07
C PHE A 188 8.88 -12.86 -7.86
N LEU A 189 9.39 -11.62 -7.93
CA LEU A 189 10.14 -10.94 -6.88
C LEU A 189 11.26 -11.82 -6.29
N PRO A 190 12.33 -12.09 -7.06
CA PRO A 190 13.44 -12.89 -6.55
C PRO A 190 14.07 -12.20 -5.33
N GLU A 191 14.68 -12.99 -4.44
CA GLU A 191 15.16 -12.51 -3.12
C GLU A 191 16.20 -11.40 -3.21
N ASP A 192 16.93 -11.31 -4.32
CA ASP A 192 17.96 -10.32 -4.59
C ASP A 192 17.43 -9.05 -5.28
N LEU A 193 16.15 -9.02 -5.67
CA LEU A 193 15.54 -7.84 -6.27
C LEU A 193 15.38 -6.74 -5.20
N SER A 194 16.20 -5.71 -5.33
CA SER A 194 16.23 -4.61 -4.36
C SER A 194 15.14 -3.59 -4.62
N GLU A 195 14.41 -3.24 -3.57
CA GLU A 195 13.47 -2.12 -3.56
C GLU A 195 14.24 -0.78 -3.64
N ILE A 196 13.67 0.21 -4.34
CA ILE A 196 14.17 1.59 -4.30
C ILE A 196 13.93 2.14 -2.90
N ASN A 197 14.99 2.69 -2.30
CA ASN A 197 14.89 3.31 -0.98
C ASN A 197 13.78 4.39 -0.97
N SER A 198 12.93 4.33 0.06
CA SER A 198 11.78 5.20 0.23
C SER A 198 12.14 6.68 0.26
N ASP A 199 13.20 7.05 0.98
CA ASP A 199 13.66 8.44 1.11
C ASP A 199 14.22 8.96 -0.22
N ASP A 200 14.93 8.10 -0.97
CA ASP A 200 15.41 8.44 -2.32
C ASP A 200 14.25 8.69 -3.29
N LEU A 201 13.21 7.86 -3.24
CA LEU A 201 11.99 8.06 -4.02
C LEU A 201 11.28 9.37 -3.63
N GLU A 202 11.15 9.65 -2.33
CA GLU A 202 10.55 10.89 -1.86
C GLU A 202 11.32 12.13 -2.34
N SER A 203 12.65 12.08 -2.19
CA SER A 203 13.55 13.15 -2.58
C SER A 203 13.44 13.42 -4.08
N PHE A 204 13.45 12.36 -4.90
CA PHE A 204 13.25 12.44 -6.33
C PHE A 204 11.91 13.10 -6.69
N LEU A 205 10.80 12.63 -6.11
CA LEU A 205 9.47 13.18 -6.39
C LEU A 205 9.36 14.66 -6.00
N LYS A 206 9.92 15.06 -4.85
CA LYS A 206 9.91 16.48 -4.41
C LYS A 206 10.79 17.36 -5.30
N GLN A 207 11.97 16.86 -5.70
CA GLN A 207 12.89 17.58 -6.58
C GLN A 207 12.30 17.81 -7.97
N ARG A 208 11.53 16.83 -8.47
CA ARG A 208 11.00 16.83 -9.84
C ARG A 208 9.64 17.49 -10.01
N GLN A 209 8.97 17.92 -8.93
CA GLN A 209 7.59 18.41 -8.97
C GLN A 209 7.37 19.65 -9.86
N LYS A 210 8.43 20.40 -10.17
CA LYS A 210 8.38 21.57 -11.05
C LYS A 210 8.81 21.27 -12.49
N THR A 211 9.23 20.04 -12.78
CA THR A 211 9.81 19.64 -14.06
C THR A 211 9.00 18.54 -14.73
N LEU A 212 8.59 17.51 -13.98
CA LEU A 212 7.73 16.45 -14.51
C LEU A 212 6.27 16.87 -14.39
N ASP A 213 5.51 16.63 -15.44
CA ASP A 213 4.06 16.87 -15.46
C ASP A 213 3.29 15.74 -14.76
N GLY A 214 3.83 14.52 -14.79
CA GLY A 214 3.11 13.36 -14.27
C GLY A 214 3.96 12.15 -13.94
N ILE A 215 3.32 11.19 -13.30
CA ILE A 215 3.89 9.92 -12.87
C ILE A 215 3.05 8.79 -13.44
N CYS A 216 3.70 7.85 -14.13
CA CYS A 216 3.11 6.60 -14.55
C CYS A 216 3.38 5.54 -13.49
N ILE A 217 2.36 4.85 -13.02
CA ILE A 217 2.49 3.73 -12.07
C ILE A 217 2.19 2.44 -12.86
N SER A 218 3.21 1.59 -12.99
CA SER A 218 3.20 0.36 -13.79
C SER A 218 3.96 -0.75 -13.04
N GLY A 219 4.49 -1.75 -13.74
CA GLY A 219 5.28 -2.85 -13.17
C GLY A 219 4.53 -4.17 -13.21
N GLY A 220 4.20 -4.70 -12.03
CA GLY A 220 3.30 -5.83 -11.88
C GLY A 220 1.84 -5.42 -12.05
N GLU A 221 1.02 -5.58 -11.02
CA GLU A 221 -0.34 -5.03 -10.98
C GLU A 221 -0.44 -3.99 -9.85
N PRO A 222 -0.43 -2.68 -10.16
CA PRO A 222 -0.47 -1.65 -9.13
C PRO A 222 -1.69 -1.73 -8.21
N LEU A 223 -2.87 -2.12 -8.72
CA LEU A 223 -4.10 -2.20 -7.92
C LEU A 223 -4.12 -3.40 -6.95
N LEU A 224 -3.10 -4.26 -6.97
CA LEU A 224 -2.88 -5.32 -5.97
C LEU A 224 -2.51 -4.75 -4.60
N HIS A 225 -1.97 -3.52 -4.55
CA HIS A 225 -1.39 -2.93 -3.35
C HIS A 225 -2.37 -1.99 -2.64
N GLU A 226 -2.65 -2.25 -1.36
CA GLU A 226 -3.47 -1.37 -0.52
C GLU A 226 -2.77 -0.02 -0.29
N GLU A 227 -1.43 -0.03 -0.28
CA GLU A 227 -0.57 1.15 -0.10
C GLU A 227 -0.59 2.11 -1.30
N LEU A 228 -1.20 1.71 -2.43
CA LEU A 228 -1.32 2.56 -3.60
C LEU A 228 -2.17 3.81 -3.31
N GLU A 229 -3.28 3.67 -2.58
CA GLU A 229 -4.18 4.80 -2.31
C GLU A 229 -3.51 5.97 -1.59
N PRO A 230 -2.85 5.79 -0.42
CA PRO A 230 -2.13 6.89 0.22
C PRO A 230 -1.00 7.44 -0.65
N PHE A 231 -0.35 6.60 -1.46
CA PHE A 231 0.67 7.04 -2.41
C PHE A 231 0.10 7.95 -3.51
N LEU A 232 -1.08 7.64 -4.06
CA LEU A 232 -1.77 8.48 -5.04
C LEU A 232 -2.09 9.86 -4.46
N TYR A 233 -2.62 9.94 -3.23
CA TYR A 233 -2.85 11.22 -2.56
C TYR A 233 -1.57 12.04 -2.42
N LYS A 234 -0.45 11.39 -2.08
CA LYS A 234 0.86 12.05 -2.00
C LYS A 234 1.30 12.61 -3.35
N LEU A 235 1.17 11.84 -4.44
CA LEU A 235 1.51 12.32 -5.79
C LEU A 235 0.65 13.53 -6.19
N LYS A 236 -0.65 13.48 -5.89
CA LYS A 236 -1.56 14.60 -6.15
C LYS A 236 -1.24 15.82 -5.31
N GLY A 237 -0.85 15.64 -4.05
CA GLY A 237 -0.39 16.72 -3.18
C GLY A 237 0.89 17.41 -3.67
N LEU A 238 1.71 16.71 -4.45
CA LEU A 238 2.89 17.27 -5.15
C LEU A 238 2.54 17.90 -6.51
N GLY A 239 1.28 17.86 -6.93
CA GLY A 239 0.80 18.47 -8.17
C GLY A 239 0.95 17.61 -9.43
N TYR A 240 1.35 16.34 -9.30
CA TYR A 240 1.50 15.45 -10.46
C TYR A 240 0.16 15.03 -11.06
N LYS A 241 0.13 14.89 -12.38
CA LYS A 241 -0.85 14.06 -13.08
C LYS A 241 -0.45 12.59 -12.94
N VAL A 242 -1.43 11.70 -12.79
CA VAL A 242 -1.16 10.28 -12.57
C VAL A 242 -1.74 9.44 -13.70
N LYS A 243 -0.87 8.65 -14.33
CA LYS A 243 -1.26 7.57 -15.23
C LYS A 243 -1.14 6.23 -14.51
N LEU A 244 -2.18 5.41 -14.61
CA LEU A 244 -2.20 4.06 -14.05
C LEU A 244 -2.16 3.03 -15.18
N ASP A 245 -1.17 2.15 -15.15
CA ASP A 245 -1.09 0.98 -16.01
C ASP A 245 -1.62 -0.23 -15.23
N THR A 246 -2.66 -0.90 -15.74
CA THR A 246 -3.33 -2.00 -15.03
C THR A 246 -3.78 -3.10 -15.99
N ASN A 247 -3.85 -4.32 -15.50
CA ASN A 247 -4.50 -5.44 -16.19
C ASN A 247 -6.03 -5.43 -16.02
N GLY A 248 -6.58 -4.52 -15.21
CA GLY A 248 -8.02 -4.27 -15.06
C GLY A 248 -8.79 -5.24 -14.17
N SER A 249 -8.11 -6.14 -13.46
CA SER A 249 -8.75 -7.14 -12.58
C SER A 249 -9.35 -6.58 -11.28
N TYR A 250 -9.17 -5.28 -11.00
CA TYR A 250 -9.64 -4.61 -9.78
C TYR A 250 -10.59 -3.43 -10.07
N PRO A 251 -11.76 -3.66 -10.69
CA PRO A 251 -12.68 -2.60 -11.13
C PRO A 251 -13.13 -1.67 -10.00
N LYS A 252 -13.34 -2.20 -8.79
CA LYS A 252 -13.76 -1.40 -7.62
C LYS A 252 -12.75 -0.32 -7.25
N LEU A 253 -11.46 -0.66 -7.25
CA LEU A 253 -10.39 0.28 -6.92
C LEU A 253 -10.17 1.26 -8.07
N LEU A 254 -10.19 0.79 -9.31
CA LEU A 254 -10.12 1.63 -10.50
C LEU A 254 -11.18 2.74 -10.48
N LYS A 255 -12.45 2.36 -10.27
CA LYS A 255 -13.59 3.28 -10.15
C LYS A 255 -13.43 4.24 -8.97
N LYS A 256 -13.02 3.72 -7.80
CA LYS A 256 -12.79 4.53 -6.59
C LYS A 256 -11.75 5.62 -6.85
N TYR A 257 -10.60 5.27 -7.41
CA TYR A 257 -9.52 6.23 -7.65
C TYR A 257 -9.84 7.22 -8.75
N ALA A 258 -10.55 6.79 -9.80
CA ALA A 258 -11.07 7.68 -10.83
C ALA A 258 -12.06 8.70 -10.25
N ALA A 259 -13.05 8.24 -9.47
CA ALA A 259 -14.05 9.11 -8.87
C ALA A 259 -13.46 10.10 -7.85
N ALA A 260 -12.42 9.69 -7.12
CA ALA A 260 -11.65 10.57 -6.23
C ALA A 260 -10.70 11.53 -6.98
N GLY A 261 -10.63 11.45 -8.31
CA GLY A 261 -9.73 12.24 -9.14
C GLY A 261 -8.25 11.95 -8.91
N LEU A 262 -7.92 10.78 -8.34
CA LEU A 262 -6.55 10.36 -8.00
C LEU A 262 -5.74 9.88 -9.20
N ILE A 263 -6.43 9.42 -10.25
CA ILE A 263 -5.86 9.03 -11.53
C ILE A 263 -6.44 9.93 -12.62
N ASP A 264 -5.58 10.33 -13.57
CA ASP A 264 -5.95 11.21 -14.68
C ASP A 264 -5.95 10.48 -16.03
N TYR A 265 -5.27 9.34 -16.12
CA TYR A 265 -5.21 8.51 -17.33
C TYR A 265 -5.04 7.04 -16.97
N VAL A 266 -5.64 6.14 -17.76
CA VAL A 266 -5.47 4.68 -17.59
C VAL A 266 -4.95 4.05 -18.88
N ALA A 267 -3.89 3.25 -18.78
CA ALA A 267 -3.59 2.29 -19.82
C ALA A 267 -3.98 0.89 -19.32
N MET A 268 -5.06 0.35 -19.88
CA MET A 268 -5.56 -0.96 -19.49
C MET A 268 -5.14 -2.01 -20.51
N ASP A 269 -4.52 -3.07 -20.02
CA ASP A 269 -4.10 -4.18 -20.83
C ASP A 269 -5.23 -5.18 -21.09
N ILE A 270 -5.49 -5.45 -22.37
CA ILE A 270 -6.37 -6.52 -22.86
C ILE A 270 -5.49 -7.65 -23.35
N LYS A 271 -5.58 -8.80 -22.68
CA LYS A 271 -4.61 -9.89 -22.89
C LYS A 271 -5.01 -10.88 -23.99
N ASN A 272 -6.27 -10.93 -24.39
CA ASN A 272 -6.75 -11.60 -25.59
C ASN A 272 -8.24 -11.28 -25.85
N ASP A 273 -8.87 -11.96 -26.80
CA ASP A 273 -10.32 -12.09 -26.84
C ASP A 273 -10.86 -12.85 -25.61
N LYS A 274 -12.17 -12.76 -25.38
CA LYS A 274 -12.82 -13.33 -24.18
C LYS A 274 -12.62 -14.84 -24.06
N ALA A 275 -12.62 -15.59 -25.16
CA ALA A 275 -12.56 -17.05 -25.12
C ALA A 275 -11.16 -17.58 -24.78
N HIS A 276 -10.10 -16.85 -25.14
CA HIS A 276 -8.71 -17.27 -24.92
C HIS A 276 -8.00 -16.50 -23.81
N TYR A 277 -8.72 -15.63 -23.08
CA TYR A 277 -8.15 -14.76 -22.07
C TYR A 277 -7.41 -15.51 -20.96
N ALA A 278 -8.00 -16.60 -20.44
CA ALA A 278 -7.39 -17.41 -19.38
C ALA A 278 -5.99 -17.92 -19.78
N LYS A 279 -5.88 -18.42 -21.02
CA LYS A 279 -4.62 -18.94 -21.55
C LYS A 279 -3.52 -17.88 -21.59
N THR A 280 -3.84 -16.64 -21.98
CA THR A 280 -2.83 -15.57 -22.11
C THR A 280 -2.41 -14.96 -20.79
N ILE A 281 -3.20 -15.11 -19.73
CA ILE A 281 -2.82 -14.72 -18.36
C ILE A 281 -2.16 -15.85 -17.56
N GLY A 282 -1.95 -17.02 -18.19
CA GLY A 282 -1.28 -18.17 -17.57
C GLY A 282 -2.18 -19.00 -16.66
N LEU A 283 -3.49 -19.04 -16.91
CA LEU A 283 -4.48 -19.82 -16.16
C LEU A 283 -5.24 -20.79 -17.08
N GLU A 284 -5.75 -21.89 -16.53
CA GLU A 284 -6.62 -22.83 -17.27
C GLU A 284 -8.03 -22.26 -17.46
N SER A 285 -8.52 -21.53 -16.45
CA SER A 285 -9.81 -20.84 -16.47
C SER A 285 -9.73 -19.55 -15.66
N PHE A 286 -10.58 -18.59 -15.99
CA PHE A 286 -10.63 -17.28 -15.33
C PHE A 286 -12.03 -16.68 -15.46
N ASP A 287 -12.56 -16.14 -14.36
CA ASP A 287 -13.78 -15.33 -14.42
C ASP A 287 -13.44 -13.95 -15.00
N LEU A 288 -13.92 -13.69 -16.21
CA LEU A 288 -13.64 -12.46 -16.95
C LEU A 288 -14.45 -11.26 -16.44
N SER A 289 -15.45 -11.48 -15.58
CA SER A 289 -16.37 -10.43 -15.14
C SER A 289 -15.69 -9.17 -14.58
N PRO A 290 -14.56 -9.22 -13.83
CA PRO A 290 -13.90 -8.00 -13.35
C PRO A 290 -13.24 -7.19 -14.48
N ILE A 291 -12.74 -7.87 -15.52
CA ILE A 291 -12.13 -7.23 -16.68
C ILE A 291 -13.20 -6.55 -17.51
N GLU A 292 -14.33 -7.23 -17.75
CA GLU A 292 -15.49 -6.65 -18.44
C GLU A 292 -16.01 -5.42 -17.71
N GLU A 293 -16.12 -5.48 -16.38
CA GLU A 293 -16.54 -4.34 -15.56
C GLU A 293 -15.59 -3.13 -15.69
N SER A 294 -14.28 -3.36 -15.76
CA SER A 294 -13.28 -2.32 -15.99
C SER A 294 -13.34 -1.75 -17.42
N VAL A 295 -13.50 -2.61 -18.42
CA VAL A 295 -13.67 -2.20 -19.83
C VAL A 295 -14.91 -1.32 -19.99
N ASP A 296 -16.05 -1.78 -19.49
CA ASP A 296 -17.32 -1.05 -19.59
C ASP A 296 -17.23 0.32 -18.89
N PHE A 297 -16.59 0.37 -17.73
CA PHE A 297 -16.35 1.61 -17.00
C PHE A 297 -15.53 2.62 -17.82
N LEU A 298 -14.43 2.17 -18.45
CA LEU A 298 -13.59 3.05 -19.25
C LEU A 298 -14.31 3.49 -20.54
N LEU A 299 -15.00 2.58 -21.22
CA LEU A 299 -15.74 2.89 -22.44
C LEU A 299 -16.85 3.94 -22.22
N GLN A 300 -17.53 3.87 -21.07
CA GLN A 300 -18.68 4.74 -20.75
C GLN A 300 -18.31 5.98 -19.92
N GLY A 301 -17.12 5.99 -19.32
CA GLY A 301 -16.68 7.03 -18.39
C GLY A 301 -15.99 8.22 -19.03
N ASP A 302 -15.78 9.26 -18.22
CA ASP A 302 -15.10 10.49 -18.61
C ASP A 302 -13.58 10.45 -18.41
N LEU A 303 -13.05 9.42 -17.74
CA LEU A 303 -11.62 9.25 -17.56
C LEU A 303 -10.94 9.01 -18.91
N ASP A 304 -9.79 9.62 -19.15
CA ASP A 304 -9.02 9.34 -20.36
C ASP A 304 -8.30 8.00 -20.23
N TYR A 305 -8.25 7.24 -21.32
CA TYR A 305 -7.68 5.90 -21.31
C TYR A 305 -7.17 5.46 -22.68
N GLU A 306 -6.38 4.40 -22.66
CA GLU A 306 -6.08 3.56 -23.81
C GLU A 306 -6.18 2.08 -23.44
N PHE A 307 -6.64 1.26 -24.40
CA PHE A 307 -6.45 -0.19 -24.31
C PHE A 307 -5.16 -0.61 -25.01
N ARG A 308 -4.51 -1.66 -24.51
CA ARG A 308 -3.27 -2.19 -25.09
C ARG A 308 -3.30 -3.71 -25.16
N THR A 309 -2.76 -4.28 -26.23
CA THR A 309 -2.54 -5.72 -26.37
C THR A 309 -1.13 -5.98 -26.84
N THR A 310 -0.34 -6.71 -26.06
CA THR A 310 0.94 -7.26 -26.50
C THR A 310 0.67 -8.48 -27.40
N VAL A 311 0.96 -8.34 -28.69
CA VAL A 311 0.63 -9.33 -29.71
C VAL A 311 1.76 -10.34 -29.84
N VAL A 312 1.43 -11.59 -29.56
CA VAL A 312 2.32 -12.77 -29.56
C VAL A 312 1.73 -13.82 -30.47
N ARG A 313 2.50 -14.33 -31.43
CA ARG A 313 2.05 -15.27 -32.48
C ARG A 313 1.46 -16.56 -31.90
N ASP A 314 2.01 -17.05 -30.80
CA ASP A 314 1.54 -18.27 -30.13
C ASP A 314 0.15 -18.15 -29.48
N PHE A 315 -0.33 -16.92 -29.30
CA PHE A 315 -1.56 -16.63 -28.57
C PHE A 315 -2.59 -15.81 -29.36
N HIS A 316 -2.14 -15.09 -30.39
CA HIS A 316 -2.96 -14.12 -31.12
C HIS A 316 -2.82 -14.37 -32.61
N SER A 317 -3.94 -14.57 -33.30
CA SER A 317 -4.04 -14.43 -34.75
C SER A 317 -4.94 -13.25 -35.11
N GLU A 318 -5.14 -13.00 -36.41
CA GLU A 318 -6.12 -12.01 -36.89
C GLU A 318 -7.51 -12.23 -36.28
N LYS A 319 -7.90 -13.49 -36.06
CA LYS A 319 -9.20 -13.84 -35.48
C LYS A 319 -9.34 -13.34 -34.05
N GLU A 320 -8.38 -13.67 -33.19
CA GLU A 320 -8.41 -13.24 -31.79
C GLU A 320 -8.26 -11.71 -31.66
N ILE A 321 -7.39 -11.08 -32.45
CA ILE A 321 -7.25 -9.61 -32.46
C ILE A 321 -8.54 -8.93 -32.92
N SER A 322 -9.21 -9.45 -33.95
CA SER A 322 -10.48 -8.92 -34.42
C SER A 322 -11.58 -9.07 -33.37
N ALA A 323 -11.65 -10.22 -32.70
CA ALA A 323 -12.63 -10.47 -31.64
C ALA A 323 -12.39 -9.58 -30.39
N ALA A 324 -11.13 -9.36 -30.02
CA ALA A 324 -10.77 -8.40 -28.98
C ALA A 324 -11.17 -6.97 -29.38
N ALA A 325 -10.89 -6.55 -30.63
CA ALA A 325 -11.28 -5.24 -31.12
C ALA A 325 -12.82 -5.06 -31.19
N GLU A 326 -13.56 -6.11 -31.57
CA GLU A 326 -15.02 -6.11 -31.55
C GLU A 326 -15.58 -5.94 -30.13
N TRP A 327 -14.98 -6.60 -29.14
CA TRP A 327 -15.32 -6.39 -27.73
C TRP A 327 -15.07 -4.95 -27.28
N LEU A 328 -13.97 -4.34 -27.73
CA LEU A 328 -13.59 -2.96 -27.40
C LEU A 328 -14.23 -1.91 -28.32
N LYS A 329 -15.25 -2.27 -29.11
CA LYS A 329 -15.89 -1.36 -30.05
C LYS A 329 -16.38 -0.09 -29.35
N GLY A 330 -15.96 1.06 -29.86
CA GLY A 330 -16.23 2.38 -29.25
C GLY A 330 -15.07 2.93 -28.42
N ALA A 331 -13.99 2.16 -28.22
CA ALA A 331 -12.79 2.64 -27.54
C ALA A 331 -12.18 3.89 -28.20
N LYS A 332 -11.78 4.86 -27.38
CA LYS A 332 -11.09 6.08 -27.84
C LYS A 332 -9.74 5.77 -28.48
N ALA A 333 -9.00 4.82 -27.90
CA ALA A 333 -7.69 4.38 -28.36
C ALA A 333 -7.44 2.89 -28.05
N TYR A 334 -6.85 2.18 -29.01
CA TYR A 334 -6.42 0.79 -28.86
C TYR A 334 -5.03 0.63 -29.50
N TYR A 335 -4.07 0.08 -28.76
CA TYR A 335 -2.70 -0.09 -29.23
C TYR A 335 -2.30 -1.56 -29.28
N LEU A 336 -1.81 -1.99 -30.44
CA LEU A 336 -1.18 -3.30 -30.61
C LEU A 336 0.33 -3.13 -30.43
N GLN A 337 0.89 -3.80 -29.44
CA GLN A 337 2.32 -3.77 -29.13
C GLN A 337 2.98 -5.04 -29.65
N ALA A 338 4.03 -4.91 -30.45
CA ALA A 338 4.76 -6.07 -30.93
C ALA A 338 5.51 -6.75 -29.77
N PHE A 339 5.35 -8.06 -29.62
CA PHE A 339 6.12 -8.82 -28.66
C PHE A 339 7.57 -9.00 -29.14
N VAL A 340 8.51 -8.86 -28.20
CA VAL A 340 9.93 -9.17 -28.39
C VAL A 340 10.35 -10.13 -27.29
N ASP A 341 10.87 -11.29 -27.70
CA ASP A 341 11.41 -12.30 -26.79
C ASP A 341 12.69 -11.79 -26.12
N SER A 342 12.91 -12.14 -24.86
CA SER A 342 14.08 -11.71 -24.09
C SER A 342 14.35 -12.64 -22.93
N GLU A 343 15.49 -12.50 -22.27
CA GLU A 343 15.79 -13.29 -21.06
C GLU A 343 14.83 -13.00 -19.90
N CYS A 344 14.13 -11.86 -19.93
CA CYS A 344 13.23 -11.39 -18.88
C CYS A 344 11.77 -11.85 -19.05
N VAL A 345 11.46 -12.68 -20.07
CA VAL A 345 10.11 -13.23 -20.22
C VAL A 345 9.89 -14.48 -19.36
N ILE A 346 8.64 -14.70 -18.96
CA ILE A 346 8.27 -15.89 -18.17
C ILE A 346 8.45 -17.18 -18.97
N GLN A 347 7.96 -17.22 -20.22
CA GLN A 347 8.11 -18.35 -21.13
C GLN A 347 8.95 -17.94 -22.33
N LYS A 348 10.15 -18.51 -22.44
CA LYS A 348 11.08 -18.28 -23.55
C LYS A 348 10.63 -19.00 -24.83
N GLY A 349 11.09 -18.49 -25.98
CA GLY A 349 10.85 -19.12 -27.28
C GLY A 349 9.49 -18.79 -27.91
N LEU A 350 8.78 -17.82 -27.35
CA LEU A 350 7.57 -17.24 -27.95
C LEU A 350 7.94 -16.36 -29.15
N GLN A 351 7.03 -16.24 -30.11
CA GLN A 351 7.32 -15.54 -31.36
C GLN A 351 6.56 -14.21 -31.48
N GLY A 352 7.30 -13.17 -31.88
CA GLY A 352 6.72 -11.89 -32.31
C GLY A 352 6.23 -11.92 -33.76
N TYR A 353 5.51 -10.87 -34.13
CA TYR A 353 5.17 -10.54 -35.51
C TYR A 353 6.14 -9.47 -36.05
N ASP A 354 6.43 -9.51 -37.35
CA ASP A 354 7.18 -8.44 -37.99
C ASP A 354 6.31 -7.18 -38.21
N ALA A 355 6.93 -6.10 -38.69
CA ALA A 355 6.25 -4.83 -38.88
C ALA A 355 5.08 -4.92 -39.87
N ASP A 356 5.22 -5.64 -40.98
CA ASP A 356 4.18 -5.76 -42.01
C ASP A 356 3.01 -6.62 -41.52
N GLU A 357 3.30 -7.71 -40.79
CA GLU A 357 2.29 -8.54 -40.16
C GLU A 357 1.53 -7.78 -39.06
N MET A 358 2.22 -7.00 -38.23
CA MET A 358 1.59 -6.15 -37.21
C MET A 358 0.66 -5.11 -37.83
N GLN A 359 1.01 -4.53 -38.97
CA GLN A 359 0.11 -3.61 -39.68
C GLN A 359 -1.15 -4.32 -40.19
N LYS A 360 -1.05 -5.56 -40.70
CA LYS A 360 -2.23 -6.34 -41.11
C LYS A 360 -3.16 -6.63 -39.93
N LEU A 361 -2.63 -7.00 -38.78
CA LEU A 361 -3.42 -7.20 -37.56
C LEU A 361 -4.08 -5.89 -37.08
N CYS A 362 -3.36 -4.77 -37.19
CA CYS A 362 -3.89 -3.45 -36.92
C CYS A 362 -5.05 -3.07 -37.85
N GLU A 363 -4.93 -3.34 -39.15
CA GLU A 363 -6.01 -3.12 -40.12
C GLU A 363 -7.26 -3.96 -39.82
N ALA A 364 -7.08 -5.20 -39.36
CA ALA A 364 -8.19 -6.04 -38.93
C ALA A 364 -8.91 -5.45 -37.70
N ALA A 365 -8.15 -4.99 -36.69
CA ALA A 365 -8.71 -4.33 -35.50
C ALA A 365 -9.42 -2.99 -35.84
N ARG A 366 -8.90 -2.22 -36.82
CA ARG A 366 -9.48 -0.95 -37.28
C ARG A 366 -10.91 -1.06 -37.81
N LYS A 367 -11.33 -2.26 -38.23
CA LYS A 367 -12.72 -2.52 -38.63
C LYS A 367 -13.71 -2.28 -37.47
N PHE A 368 -13.27 -2.43 -36.22
CA PHE A 368 -14.09 -2.25 -35.02
C PHE A 368 -13.68 -1.06 -34.18
N VAL A 369 -12.37 -0.76 -34.10
CA VAL A 369 -11.81 0.39 -33.37
C VAL A 369 -10.94 1.21 -34.34
N PRO A 370 -11.50 2.22 -35.05
CA PRO A 370 -10.80 2.93 -36.13
C PRO A 370 -9.48 3.60 -35.72
N ASN A 371 -9.36 4.00 -34.44
CA ASN A 371 -8.17 4.65 -33.89
C ASN A 371 -7.07 3.66 -33.47
N THR A 372 -7.15 2.39 -33.89
CA THR A 372 -6.13 1.40 -33.53
C THR A 372 -4.79 1.73 -34.17
N GLN A 373 -3.70 1.62 -33.40
CA GLN A 373 -2.33 1.89 -33.84
C GLN A 373 -1.36 0.82 -33.36
N VAL A 374 -0.24 0.66 -34.06
CA VAL A 374 0.86 -0.21 -33.63
C VAL A 374 1.87 0.62 -32.82
N ARG A 375 2.42 0.06 -31.73
CA ARG A 375 3.53 0.63 -30.95
C ARG A 375 4.66 -0.39 -30.80
N GLY A 376 5.91 0.09 -30.73
CA GLY A 376 7.08 -0.74 -30.47
C GLY A 376 7.59 -1.55 -31.67
N LEU A 377 7.53 -0.97 -32.88
CA LEU A 377 8.18 -1.49 -34.09
C LEU A 377 9.62 -1.02 -34.22
#